data_AF-A0A3D5SJ05-F1
#
_entry.id   AF-A0A3D5SJ05-F1
#
_cell.length_a   1.000
_cell.length_b   1.000
_cell.length_c   1.000
_cell.angle_alpha   90.00
_cell.angle_beta   90.00
_cell.angle_gamma   90.00
#
_symmetry.space_group_name_H-M   'P 1'
#
loop_
_entity.id
_entity.type
_entity.pdbx_description
1 polymer ?
#
loop_
_entity_poly.entity_id
_entity_poly.type
_entity_poly.pdbx_seq_one_letter_code
_entity_poly.pdbx_strand_id
1 'polypeptide(L)'
;TQDDVAASLVSDWGIPVYAIKGESTETYNRHVRTALDFHPDIIIDDGSDVVAALLKERGDQVKELIGSTEETTTGIQRLKAMQAAGVLT
;
A
#
# COMPACT_ATOMS: atom_id res chain seq x y z
N THR A 1 11.44 7.69 -3.91
CA THR A 1 11.46 7.10 -5.26
C THR A 1 12.76 7.44 -5.96
N GLN A 2 13.33 6.49 -6.70
CA GLN A 2 14.31 6.75 -7.75
C GLN A 2 13.54 6.80 -9.07
N ASP A 3 13.41 7.98 -9.68
CA ASP A 3 12.45 8.21 -10.76
C ASP A 3 12.87 7.52 -12.07
N ASP A 4 14.17 7.31 -12.28
CA ASP A 4 14.71 6.52 -13.38
C ASP A 4 14.33 5.03 -13.28
N VAL A 5 14.40 4.45 -12.07
CA VAL A 5 13.93 3.08 -11.82
C VAL A 5 12.42 2.97 -12.02
N ALA A 6 11.64 3.91 -11.49
CA ALA A 6 10.19 3.95 -11.68
C ALA A 6 9.81 4.05 -13.17
N ALA A 7 10.51 4.91 -13.92
CA ALA A 7 10.30 5.06 -15.35
C ALA A 7 10.62 3.78 -16.13
N SER A 8 11.73 3.09 -15.82
CA SER A 8 12.10 1.83 -16.49
C SER A 8 11.10 0.71 -16.24
N LEU A 9 10.57 0.58 -15.01
CA LEU A 9 9.50 -0.38 -14.71
C LEU A 9 8.27 -0.17 -15.60
N VAL A 10 7.93 1.09 -15.89
CA VAL A 10 6.81 1.43 -16.78
C VAL A 10 7.18 1.21 -18.25
N SER A 11 8.29 1.78 -18.73
CA SER A 11 8.63 1.80 -20.15
C SER A 11 9.10 0.45 -20.68
N ASP A 12 9.87 -0.28 -19.89
CA ASP A 12 10.59 -1.48 -20.33
C ASP A 12 9.84 -2.76 -19.92
N TRP A 13 9.13 -2.71 -18.79
CA TRP A 13 8.44 -3.87 -18.22
C TRP A 13 6.90 -3.75 -18.24
N GLY A 14 6.36 -2.57 -18.57
CA GLY A 14 4.91 -2.36 -18.60
C GLY A 14 4.23 -2.48 -17.23
N ILE A 15 4.99 -2.38 -16.14
CA ILE A 15 4.49 -2.47 -14.77
C ILE A 15 3.93 -1.10 -14.36
N PRO A 16 2.65 -0.99 -13.96
CA PRO A 16 2.09 0.27 -13.48
C PRO A 16 2.82 0.74 -12.22
N VAL A 17 3.40 1.94 -12.26
CA VAL A 17 4.07 2.58 -11.12
C VAL A 17 3.47 3.95 -10.87
N TYR A 18 3.03 4.18 -9.64
CA TYR A 18 2.47 5.44 -9.17
C TYR A 18 3.33 5.97 -8.02
N ALA A 19 4.47 6.56 -8.37
CA ALA A 19 5.40 7.13 -7.40
C ALA A 19 6.31 8.15 -8.09
N ILE A 20 6.61 9.26 -7.41
CA ILE A 20 7.60 10.24 -7.88
C ILE A 20 8.37 10.84 -6.71
N LYS A 21 9.64 11.16 -6.91
CA LYS A 21 10.48 11.78 -5.87
C LYS A 21 9.95 13.17 -5.52
N GLY A 22 9.82 13.43 -4.22
CA GLY A 22 9.41 14.74 -3.71
C GLY A 22 7.92 15.04 -3.87
N GLU A 23 7.09 14.00 -3.96
CA GLU A 23 5.64 14.16 -4.02
C GLU A 23 5.03 14.79 -2.77
N SER A 24 3.88 15.45 -2.94
CA SER A 24 3.09 15.96 -1.83
C SER A 24 2.35 14.82 -1.11
N THR A 25 1.98 15.04 0.15
CA THR A 25 1.15 14.10 0.91
C THR A 25 -0.17 13.77 0.21
N GLU A 26 -0.77 14.75 -0.47
CA GLU A 26 -1.99 14.52 -1.26
C GLU A 26 -1.73 13.54 -2.41
N THR A 27 -0.62 13.72 -3.11
CA THR A 27 -0.23 12.85 -4.23
C THR A 27 0.11 11.44 -3.74
N TYR A 28 0.87 11.32 -2.64
CA TYR A 28 1.14 10.04 -1.99
C TYR A 28 -0.16 9.29 -1.65
N ASN A 29 -1.10 9.95 -0.98
CA ASN A 29 -2.38 9.33 -0.62
C ASN A 29 -3.20 8.93 -1.85
N ARG A 30 -3.11 9.70 -2.95
CA ARG A 30 -3.74 9.33 -4.23
C ARG A 30 -3.08 8.08 -4.81
N HIS A 31 -1.75 7.98 -4.80
CA HIS A 31 -1.04 6.78 -5.27
C HIS A 31 -1.42 5.52 -4.48
N VAL A 32 -1.51 5.62 -3.14
CA VAL A 32 -1.99 4.51 -2.31
C VAL A 32 -3.41 4.08 -2.71
N ARG A 33 -4.32 5.03 -2.93
CA ARG A 33 -5.68 4.71 -3.40
C ARG A 33 -5.68 4.08 -4.79
N THR A 34 -4.86 4.57 -5.71
CA THR A 34 -4.72 3.99 -7.04
C THR A 34 -4.22 2.55 -6.97
N ALA A 35 -3.28 2.22 -6.07
CA ALA A 35 -2.86 0.83 -5.86
C ALA A 35 -4.03 -0.06 -5.39
N LEU A 36 -4.88 0.45 -4.50
CA LEU A 36 -6.08 -0.27 -4.04
C LEU A 36 -7.17 -0.40 -5.12
N ASP A 37 -7.24 0.51 -6.08
CA ASP A 37 -8.17 0.43 -7.23
C ASP A 37 -7.90 -0.78 -8.14
N PHE A 38 -6.73 -1.40 -8.05
CA PHE A 38 -6.42 -2.65 -8.77
C PHE A 38 -7.00 -3.90 -8.12
N HIS A 39 -7.66 -3.80 -6.96
CA HIS A 39 -8.20 -4.94 -6.23
C HIS A 39 -7.17 -6.06 -6.00
N PRO A 40 -6.05 -5.77 -5.31
CA PRO A 40 -4.96 -6.73 -5.15
C PRO A 40 -5.37 -7.92 -4.29
N ASP A 41 -4.93 -9.13 -4.65
CA ASP A 41 -5.04 -10.31 -3.79
C ASP A 41 -4.02 -10.28 -2.62
N ILE A 42 -2.85 -9.64 -2.84
CA ILE A 42 -1.75 -9.57 -1.87
C ILE A 42 -1.21 -8.16 -1.81
N ILE A 43 -0.94 -7.66 -0.60
CA ILE A 43 -0.23 -6.40 -0.37
C ILE A 43 1.17 -6.69 0.17
N ILE A 44 2.18 -6.08 -0.43
CA ILE A 44 3.54 -6.02 0.12
C ILE A 44 3.72 -4.58 0.62
N ASP A 45 3.81 -4.42 1.94
CA ASP A 45 3.79 -3.11 2.60
C ASP A 45 5.11 -2.83 3.33
N ASP A 46 5.44 -1.55 3.41
CA ASP A 46 6.53 -1.00 4.20
C ASP A 46 5.95 0.20 4.99
N GLY A 47 5.73 -0.02 6.28
CA GLY A 47 5.18 0.97 7.19
C GLY A 47 3.67 0.88 7.40
N SER A 48 2.99 -0.05 6.73
CA SER A 48 1.56 -0.39 6.87
C SER A 48 0.56 0.69 6.43
N ASP A 49 0.95 1.60 5.55
CA ASP A 49 0.06 2.68 5.11
C ASP A 49 -1.01 2.18 4.12
N VAL A 50 -0.69 1.21 3.26
CA VAL A 50 -1.65 0.66 2.30
C VAL A 50 -2.71 -0.17 3.02
N VAL A 51 -2.27 -1.03 3.96
CA VAL A 51 -3.19 -1.81 4.80
C VAL A 51 -4.07 -0.88 5.65
N ALA A 52 -3.50 0.17 6.25
CA ALA A 52 -4.27 1.13 7.03
C ALA A 52 -5.33 1.86 6.17
N ALA A 53 -4.97 2.26 4.95
CA ALA A 53 -5.89 2.90 4.02
C ALA A 53 -7.03 1.96 3.59
N LEU A 54 -6.71 0.69 3.29
CA LEU A 54 -7.71 -0.33 2.96
C LEU A 54 -8.73 -0.50 4.10
N LEU A 55 -8.26 -0.74 5.33
CA LEU A 55 -9.14 -0.96 6.48
C LEU A 55 -10.02 0.26 6.79
N LYS A 56 -9.47 1.47 6.63
CA LYS A 56 -10.17 2.72 6.95
C LYS A 56 -11.16 3.16 5.88
N GLU A 57 -10.79 3.02 4.61
CA GLU A 57 -11.52 3.63 3.49
C GLU A 57 -12.30 2.60 2.66
N ARG A 58 -11.91 1.32 2.70
CA ARG A 58 -12.39 0.26 1.79
C ARG A 58 -12.59 -1.08 2.50
N GLY A 59 -13.21 -1.06 3.69
CA GLY A 59 -13.40 -2.26 4.51
C GLY A 59 -14.05 -3.45 3.79
N ASP A 60 -14.95 -3.19 2.83
CA ASP A 60 -15.60 -4.26 2.04
C ASP A 60 -14.64 -5.03 1.13
N GLN A 61 -13.52 -4.43 0.73
CA GLN A 61 -12.50 -5.02 -0.15
C GLN A 61 -11.57 -5.98 0.61
N VAL A 62 -11.54 -5.94 1.95
CA VAL A 62 -10.70 -6.84 2.77
C VAL A 62 -10.97 -8.32 2.48
N LYS A 63 -12.21 -8.67 2.13
CA LYS A 63 -12.60 -10.06 1.78
C LYS A 63 -11.96 -10.60 0.50
N GLU A 64 -11.41 -9.71 -0.33
CA GLU A 64 -10.73 -10.06 -1.58
C GLU A 64 -9.24 -10.31 -1.33
N LEU A 65 -8.70 -9.87 -0.19
CA LEU A 65 -7.30 -10.03 0.16
C LEU A 65 -7.02 -11.45 0.69
N ILE A 66 -5.97 -12.09 0.17
CA ILE A 66 -5.36 -13.29 0.76
C ILE A 66 -4.57 -12.89 2.02
N GLY A 67 -3.89 -11.75 1.97
CA GLY A 67 -3.14 -11.21 3.10
C GLY A 67 -2.14 -10.12 2.73
N SER A 68 -1.39 -9.65 3.72
CA SER A 68 -0.31 -8.68 3.54
C SER A 68 0.99 -9.14 4.19
N THR A 69 2.12 -8.74 3.62
CA THR A 69 3.44 -8.85 4.24
C THR A 69 3.94 -7.47 4.63
N GLU A 70 4.71 -7.37 5.72
CA GLU A 70 5.23 -6.10 6.22
C GLU A 70 6.74 -6.19 6.44
N GLU A 71 7.48 -5.23 5.88
CA GLU A 71 8.94 -5.20 5.93
C GLU A 71 9.47 -4.58 7.22
N THR A 72 8.86 -3.49 7.71
CA THR A 72 9.49 -2.68 8.77
C THR A 72 8.94 -2.92 10.16
N THR A 73 9.82 -2.77 11.14
CA THR A 73 9.46 -2.83 12.56
C THR A 73 8.34 -1.84 12.91
N THR A 74 8.36 -0.64 12.32
CA THR A 74 7.32 0.37 12.52
C THR A 74 5.96 -0.13 12.03
N GLY A 75 5.90 -0.68 10.81
CA GLY A 75 4.68 -1.28 10.29
C GLY A 75 4.18 -2.45 11.14
N ILE A 76 5.08 -3.35 11.57
CA ILE A 76 4.71 -4.46 12.47
C ILE A 76 4.07 -3.97 13.77
N GLN A 77 4.55 -2.89 14.37
CA GLN A 77 3.93 -2.32 15.57
C GLN A 77 2.54 -1.73 15.28
N ARG A 78 2.36 -1.10 14.11
CA ARG A 78 1.05 -0.60 13.66
C ARG A 78 0.06 -1.74 13.45
N LEU A 79 0.45 -2.82 12.77
CA LEU A 79 -0.41 -4.00 12.57
C LEU A 79 -0.79 -4.65 13.91
N LYS A 80 0.16 -4.79 14.84
CA LYS A 80 -0.12 -5.30 16.19
C LYS A 80 -1.12 -4.41 16.94
N ALA A 81 -0.99 -3.08 16.83
CA ALA A 81 -1.94 -2.15 17.43
C ALA A 81 -3.34 -2.26 16.78
N MET A 82 -3.42 -2.40 15.45
CA MET A 82 -4.68 -2.62 14.74
C MET A 82 -5.35 -3.93 15.15
N GLN A 83 -4.57 -5.01 15.28
CA GLN A 83 -5.06 -6.31 15.76
C GLN A 83 -5.56 -6.20 17.20
N ALA A 84 -4.81 -5.55 18.10
CA ALA A 84 -5.23 -5.32 19.47
C ALA A 84 -6.50 -4.46 19.60
N ALA A 85 -6.72 -3.54 18.64
CA ALA A 85 -7.94 -2.74 18.54
C ALA A 85 -9.12 -3.48 17.87
N GLY A 86 -8.91 -4.71 17.38
CA GLY A 86 -9.93 -5.52 16.72
C GLY A 86 -10.33 -5.04 15.33
N VAL A 87 -9.53 -4.17 14.69
CA VAL A 87 -9.78 -3.67 13.32
C VAL A 87 -9.00 -4.43 12.25
N LEU A 88 -8.07 -5.30 12.67
CA LEU A 88 -7.35 -6.25 11.81
C LEU A 88 -7.71 -7.67 12.28
N THR A 89 -8.25 -8.48 11.37
CA THR A 89 -8.82 -9.82 11.63
C THR A 89 -7.90 -10.94 11.21
#